data_AF-A0A7I8NLP5-F1
#
_entry.id   AF-A0A7I8NLP5-F1
#
_cell.length_a   1.000
_cell.length_b   1.000
_cell.length_c   1.000
_cell.angle_alpha   90.00
_cell.angle_beta   90.00
_cell.angle_gamma   90.00
#
_symmetry.space_group_name_H-M   'P 1'
#
loop_
_entity.id
_entity.type
_entity.pdbx_description
1 polymer ?
#
loop_
_entity_poly.entity_id
_entity_poly.type
_entity_poly.pdbx_seq_one_letter_code
_entity_poly.pdbx_strand_id
1 'polypeptide(L)' 'MALVNDDNPIHNEIVPGQLVSQMMLMAMSLEADQCQINYVKPILINENIEFIEQHEQEIIAINDDGEIKIKISLSTKK' A
#
# COMPACT_ATOMS: atom_id res chain seq x y z
N MET A 1 -14.52 -1.81 -10.84
CA MET A 1 -13.37 -1.45 -10.00
C MET A 1 -13.57 0.00 -9.62
N ALA A 2 -13.31 0.47 -8.42
CA ALA A 2 -12.29 0.03 -7.52
C ALA A 2 -12.71 0.37 -6.08
N LEU A 3 -11.98 -0.16 -5.12
CA LEU A 3 -12.11 0.16 -3.69
C LEU A 3 -12.00 1.67 -3.36
N VAL A 4 -11.66 2.51 -4.35
CA VAL A 4 -11.44 3.96 -4.21
C VAL A 4 -12.16 4.70 -5.34
N ASN A 5 -12.73 5.86 -5.02
CA ASN A 5 -13.35 6.79 -5.96
C ASN A 5 -12.48 8.05 -6.12
N ASP A 6 -11.37 7.89 -6.85
CA ASP A 6 -10.37 8.95 -7.11
C ASP A 6 -10.22 9.14 -8.63
N ASP A 7 -10.79 10.23 -9.15
CA ASP A 7 -10.80 10.59 -10.58
C ASP A 7 -9.59 11.45 -10.98
N ASN A 8 -8.53 11.49 -10.17
CA ASN A 8 -7.36 12.28 -10.50
C ASN A 8 -6.73 11.81 -11.84
N PRO A 9 -6.57 12.69 -12.84
CA PRO A 9 -6.07 12.31 -14.16
C PRO A 9 -4.68 11.67 -14.17
N ILE A 10 -3.88 11.83 -13.12
CA ILE A 10 -2.57 11.15 -12.99
C ILE A 10 -2.70 9.62 -12.94
N HIS A 11 -3.91 9.11 -12.66
CA HIS A 11 -4.20 7.68 -12.64
C HIS A 11 -4.26 7.02 -14.00
N ASN A 12 -3.98 7.78 -15.07
CA ASN A 12 -3.64 7.25 -16.37
C ASN A 12 -2.18 6.77 -16.46
N GLU A 13 -1.34 7.08 -15.47
CA GLU A 13 0.09 6.74 -15.44
C GLU A 13 0.49 6.04 -14.13
N ILE A 14 -0.11 6.43 -12.99
CA ILE A 14 0.27 6.00 -11.64
C ILE A 14 -0.93 5.41 -10.91
N VAL A 15 -0.76 4.25 -10.29
CA VAL A 15 -1.80 3.61 -9.48
C VAL A 15 -2.13 4.47 -8.24
N PRO A 16 -3.42 4.67 -7.88
CA PRO A 16 -3.79 5.37 -6.67
C PRO A 16 -3.16 4.72 -5.42
N GLY A 17 -2.40 5.50 -4.63
CA GLY A 17 -1.77 4.98 -3.42
C GLY A 17 -2.79 4.47 -2.38
N GLN A 18 -3.98 5.08 -2.34
CA GLN A 18 -5.08 4.63 -1.49
C GLN A 18 -5.60 3.24 -1.89
N LEU A 19 -5.60 2.92 -3.19
CA LEU A 19 -6.05 1.60 -3.67
C LEU A 19 -5.09 0.53 -3.19
N VAL A 20 -3.79 0.76 -3.39
CA VAL A 20 -2.75 -0.20 -3.01
C VAL A 20 -2.71 -0.38 -1.49
N SER A 21 -2.77 0.71 -0.72
CA SER A 21 -2.77 0.61 0.75
C SER A 21 -4.00 -0.11 1.31
N GLN A 22 -5.18 0.08 0.71
CA GLN A 22 -6.37 -0.72 1.08
C GLN A 22 -6.20 -2.20 0.75
N MET A 23 -5.63 -2.54 -0.41
CA MET A 23 -5.31 -3.93 -0.76
C MET A 23 -4.32 -4.56 0.23
N MET A 24 -3.29 -3.82 0.65
CA MET A 24 -2.33 -4.28 1.65
C MET A 24 -3.01 -4.58 2.99
N LEU A 25 -3.88 -3.67 3.47
CA LEU A 25 -4.62 -3.87 4.72
C LEU A 25 -5.58 -5.07 4.64
N MET A 26 -6.24 -5.27 3.49
CA MET A 26 -7.11 -6.43 3.28
C MET A 26 -6.34 -7.75 3.24
N ALA A 27 -5.15 -7.77 2.63
CA ALA A 27 -4.30 -8.97 2.55
C ALA A 27 -3.89 -9.47 3.94
N MET A 28 -3.74 -8.56 4.89
CA MET A 28 -3.35 -8.89 6.27
C MET A 28 -4.45 -9.48 7.14
N SER A 29 -5.74 -9.43 6.74
CA SER A 29 -6.88 -9.79 7.59
C SER A 29 -6.83 -9.15 9.00
N LEU A 30 -6.19 -7.99 9.13
CA LEU A 30 -5.94 -7.33 10.40
C LEU A 30 -7.00 -6.27 10.67
N GLU A 31 -7.72 -6.44 11.79
CA GLU A 31 -8.57 -5.39 12.37
C GLU A 31 -7.68 -4.36 13.07
N ALA A 32 -6.98 -3.54 12.28
CA ALA A 32 -6.20 -2.44 12.82
C ALA A 32 -7.09 -1.21 13.00
N ASP A 33 -7.28 -0.78 14.26
CA ASP A 33 -7.99 0.47 14.59
C ASP A 33 -7.28 1.71 14.02
N GLN A 34 -5.95 1.63 13.89
CA GLN A 34 -5.11 2.73 13.42
C GLN A 34 -3.87 2.19 12.70
N CYS A 35 -3.57 2.77 11.55
CA CYS A 35 -2.31 2.57 10.84
C CYS A 35 -1.73 3.90 10.36
N GLN A 36 -0.42 3.90 10.16
CA GLN A 36 0.30 4.96 9.48
C GLN A 36 0.75 4.45 8.11
N ILE A 37 0.36 5.15 7.04
CA ILE A 37 0.75 4.83 5.67
C ILE A 37 1.80 5.85 5.23
N ASN A 38 2.94 5.38 4.75
CA ASN A 38 4.01 6.18 4.17
C ASN A 38 4.15 5.87 2.67
N TYR A 39 3.86 6.86 1.82
CA TYR A 39 4.02 6.77 0.38
C TYR A 39 5.45 7.20 -0.01
N VAL A 40 6.30 6.23 -0.35
CA VAL A 40 7.73 6.43 -0.59
C VAL A 40 8.00 6.78 -2.05
N LYS A 41 7.40 6.03 -2.98
CA LYS A 41 7.53 6.22 -4.43
C LYS A 41 6.22 5.92 -5.16
N PRO A 42 5.97 6.53 -6.34
CA PRO A 42 4.82 6.17 -7.16
C PRO A 42 4.91 4.73 -7.64
N ILE A 43 3.74 4.12 -7.84
CA ILE A 43 3.58 2.81 -8.46
C ILE A 43 3.05 3.04 -9.87
N LEU A 44 3.82 2.66 -10.89
CA LEU A 44 3.41 2.82 -12.27
C LEU A 44 2.34 1.79 -12.64
N ILE A 45 1.49 2.12 -13.62
CA ILE A 45 0.58 1.12 -14.18
C ILE A 45 1.40 -0.03 -14.79
N ASN A 46 0.97 -1.27 -14.53
CA ASN A 46 1.65 -2.52 -14.90
C ASN A 46 2.98 -2.78 -14.16
N GLU A 47 3.30 -2.02 -13.12
CA GLU A 47 4.39 -2.37 -12.22
C GLU A 47 3.99 -3.57 -11.36
N ASN A 48 4.85 -4.59 -11.30
CA ASN A 48 4.66 -5.72 -10.41
C ASN A 48 5.01 -5.29 -8.99
N ILE A 49 4.10 -5.58 -8.05
CA ILE A 49 4.27 -5.23 -6.64
C ILE A 49 3.99 -6.47 -5.80
N GLU A 50 4.91 -6.77 -4.89
CA GLU A 50 4.75 -7.77 -3.84
C GLU A 50 4.48 -7.07 -2.50
N PHE A 51 3.61 -7.68 -1.68
CA PHE A 51 3.38 -7.24 -0.31
C PHE A 51 4.14 -8.15 0.65
N ILE A 52 5.03 -7.57 1.45
CA ILE A 52 5.88 -8.29 2.40
C ILE A 52 5.61 -7.76 3.80
N GLU A 53 5.26 -8.65 4.72
CA GLU A 53 5.22 -8.34 6.15
C GLU A 53 6.64 -8.32 6.70
N GLN A 54 7.07 -7.16 7.20
CA GLN A 54 8.35 -6.95 7.87
C GLN A 54 8.10 -6.73 9.36
N HIS A 55 8.43 -7.72 10.20
CA HIS A 55 8.11 -7.74 11.64
C HIS A 55 6.59 -7.80 11.92
N GLU A 56 6.19 -8.00 13.18
CA GLU A 56 4.78 -8.25 13.57
C GLU A 56 3.79 -7.09 13.26
N GLN A 57 4.27 -5.92 12.81
CA GLN A 57 3.44 -4.70 12.69
C GLN A 57 3.82 -3.78 11.51
N GLU A 58 4.64 -4.23 10.56
CA GLU A 58 4.94 -3.43 9.36
C GLU A 58 4.74 -4.27 8.10
N ILE A 59 4.17 -3.63 7.07
CA ILE A 59 4.05 -4.18 5.73
C ILE A 59 4.71 -3.23 4.77
N ILE A 60 5.38 -3.77 3.77
CA ILE A 60 5.87 -3.00 2.63
C ILE A 60 5.24 -3.49 1.33
N ALA A 61 5.02 -2.55 0.42
CA ALA A 61 4.84 -2.83 -1.00
C ALA A 61 6.17 -2.57 -1.71
N ILE A 62 6.71 -3.58 -2.37
CA ILE A 62 8.02 -3.54 -3.02
C ILE A 62 7.89 -4.03 -4.47
N ASN A 63 8.67 -3.46 -5.39
CA ASN A 63 8.71 -3.92 -6.78
C ASN A 63 9.83 -4.95 -7.01
N ASP A 64 9.90 -5.48 -8.23
CA ASP A 64 10.90 -6.46 -8.66
C ASP A 64 12.35 -5.95 -8.56
N ASP A 65 12.55 -4.62 -8.59
CA ASP A 65 13.86 -3.96 -8.44
C ASP A 65 14.28 -3.77 -6.97
N GLY A 66 13.44 -4.19 -6.01
CA GLY A 66 13.67 -3.99 -4.59
C GLY A 66 13.35 -2.58 -4.08
N GLU A 67 12.65 -1.77 -4.88
CA GLU A 67 12.23 -0.43 -4.48
C GLU A 67 10.96 -0.48 -3.62
N ILE A 68 11.07 -0.01 -2.39
CA ILE A 68 9.90 0.14 -1.52
C ILE A 68 9.05 1.31 -2.02
N LYS A 69 7.78 1.04 -2.29
CA LYS A 69 6.81 2.01 -2.79
C LYS A 69 5.92 2.55 -1.68
N ILE A 70 5.41 1.68 -0.82
CA ILE A 70 4.54 2.02 0.32
C ILE A 70 5.02 1.26 1.55
N LYS A 71 4.96 1.91 2.71
CA LYS A 71 5.10 1.25 4.02
C LYS A 71 3.83 1.49 4.84
N ILE A 72 3.34 0.46 5.51
CA ILE A 72 2.25 0.58 6.48
C ILE A 72 2.79 0.10 7.83
N SER A 73 2.71 0.95 8.83
CA SER A 73 3.02 0.60 10.22
C SER A 73 1.72 0.57 11.02
N LEU A 74 1.44 -0.55 11.68
CA LEU A 74 0.27 -0.74 12.52
C LEU A 74 0.55 -0.21 13.92
N SER A 75 -0.44 0.48 14.50
CA SER A 75 -0.36 0.93 15.88
C SER A 75 -1.34 0.12 16.71
N THR A 76 -0.85 -0.79 17.56
CA THR A 76 -1.70 -1.38 18.60
C THR A 76 -1.82 -0.37 19.74
N LYS A 77 -3.03 0.10 20.05
CA LYS A 77 -3.26 0.78 21.32
C LYS A 77 -2.86 -0.19 22.45
N LYS A 78 -1.93 0.24 23.29
CA LYS A 78 -1.65 -0.40 24.59
C LYS A 78 -2.81 -0.17 25.54
#